data_AF-A0A8K0W5V4-F1
#
_entry.id   AF-A0A8K0W5V4-F1
#
_cell.length_a   1.000
_cell.length_b   1.000
_cell.length_c   1.000
_cell.angle_alpha   90.00
_cell.angle_beta   90.00
_cell.angle_gamma   90.00
#
_symmetry.space_group_name_H-M   'P 1'
#
loop_
_entity.id
_entity.type
_entity.pdbx_description
1 polymer ?
#
loop_
_entity_poly.entity_id
_entity_poly.type
_entity_poly.pdbx_seq_one_letter_code
_entity_poly.pdbx_strand_id
1 'polypeptide(L)'
;KPLLIVVSRLNALMMVMKRCKGETCVKLWKVLHPKDDVKSLKHAMNKKYDNFYFQAAEKNSVSFDMCMQGYVITAEGPQDPSTY
;
A
#
# COMPACT_ATOMS: atom_id res chain seq x y z
N LYS A 1 3.44 -20.14 -0.36
CA LYS A 1 2.37 -19.57 -1.21
C LYS A 1 2.86 -18.27 -1.88
N PRO A 2 3.54 -18.34 -3.04
CA PRO A 2 4.12 -17.18 -3.72
C PRO A 2 3.09 -16.08 -4.05
N LEU A 3 1.85 -16.48 -4.37
CA LEU A 3 0.77 -15.55 -4.69
C LEU A 3 0.47 -14.56 -3.56
N LEU A 4 0.36 -15.03 -2.31
CA LEU A 4 0.07 -14.17 -1.16
C LEU A 4 1.17 -13.13 -0.89
N ILE A 5 2.43 -13.49 -1.17
CA ILE A 5 3.57 -12.58 -1.02
C ILE A 5 3.43 -11.43 -2.02
N VAL A 6 3.14 -11.73 -3.29
CA VAL A 6 2.96 -10.72 -4.33
C VAL A 6 1.74 -9.85 -4.04
N VAL A 7 0.60 -10.47 -3.70
CA VAL A 7 -0.65 -9.76 -3.41
C VAL A 7 -0.48 -8.77 -2.25
N SER A 8 0.21 -9.14 -1.16
CA SER A 8 0.39 -8.23 -0.02
C SER A 8 1.19 -6.97 -0.37
N ARG A 9 2.13 -7.06 -1.30
CA ARG A 9 2.90 -5.90 -1.81
C ARG A 9 2.08 -5.01 -2.73
N LEU A 10 1.27 -5.63 -3.59
CA LEU A 10 0.35 -4.89 -4.45
C LEU A 10 -0.72 -4.18 -3.62
N ASN A 11 -1.24 -4.80 -2.56
CA ASN A 11 -2.16 -4.16 -1.62
C ASN A 11 -1.55 -2.91 -0.96
N ALA A 12 -0.31 -2.99 -0.49
CA ALA A 12 0.38 -1.85 0.08
C ALA A 12 0.56 -0.70 -0.94
N LEU A 13 0.89 -1.02 -2.20
CA LEU A 13 0.97 0.00 -3.26
C LEU A 13 -0.40 0.63 -3.57
N MET A 14 -1.47 -0.17 -3.60
CA MET A 14 -2.83 0.35 -3.81
C MET A 14 -3.23 1.35 -2.74
N MET A 15 -2.83 1.12 -1.48
CA MET A 15 -3.04 2.11 -0.41
C MET A 15 -2.33 3.43 -0.64
N VAL A 16 -1.10 3.42 -1.20
CA VAL A 16 -0.42 4.67 -1.58
C VAL A 16 -1.23 5.38 -2.67
N MET A 17 -1.69 4.64 -3.68
CA MET A 17 -2.42 5.19 -4.83
C MET A 17 -3.80 5.73 -4.47
N LYS A 18 -4.42 5.24 -3.39
CA LYS A 18 -5.78 5.59 -2.97
C LYS A 18 -6.03 7.10 -2.85
N ARG A 19 -5.04 7.85 -2.37
CA ARG A 19 -5.13 9.32 -2.21
C ARG A 19 -3.84 10.04 -2.59
N CYS A 20 -3.03 9.43 -3.46
CA CYS A 20 -1.75 10.01 -3.86
C CYS A 20 -1.93 11.40 -4.49
N LYS A 21 -0.92 12.26 -4.38
CA LYS A 21 -0.88 13.60 -4.99
C LYS A 21 0.53 13.93 -5.49
N GLY A 22 0.63 14.42 -6.72
CA GLY A 22 1.90 14.86 -7.29
C GLY A 22 2.96 13.75 -7.31
N GLU A 23 4.14 14.01 -6.74
CA GLU A 23 5.25 13.06 -6.77
C GLU A 23 4.94 11.71 -6.12
N THR A 24 4.06 11.67 -5.11
CA THR A 24 3.75 10.41 -4.41
C THR A 24 3.04 9.41 -5.32
N CYS A 25 2.34 9.85 -6.37
CA CYS A 25 1.69 8.97 -7.34
C CYS A 25 2.67 8.24 -8.28
N VAL A 26 3.89 8.76 -8.45
CA VAL A 26 4.90 8.18 -9.35
C VAL A 26 6.09 7.58 -8.59
N LYS A 27 6.29 7.98 -7.33
CA LYS A 27 7.34 7.44 -6.43
C LYS A 27 6.73 6.61 -5.29
N LEU A 28 5.81 5.69 -5.62
CA LEU A 28 5.06 4.89 -4.64
C LEU A 28 5.98 4.16 -3.65
N TRP A 29 7.07 3.57 -4.14
CA TRP A 29 8.02 2.85 -3.29
C TRP A 29 8.72 3.74 -2.28
N LYS A 30 8.99 5.01 -2.62
CA LYS A 30 9.59 5.98 -1.70
C LYS A 30 8.64 6.35 -0.57
N VAL A 31 7.32 6.25 -0.79
CA VAL A 31 6.32 6.42 0.27
C VAL A 31 6.35 5.23 1.22
N LEU A 32 6.33 4.00 0.70
CA LEU A 32 6.36 2.79 1.53
C LEU A 32 7.71 2.56 2.22
N HIS A 33 8.81 2.93 1.57
CA HIS A 33 10.19 2.75 2.03
C HIS A 33 10.96 4.09 1.93
N PRO A 34 10.80 5.00 2.91
CA PRO A 34 11.42 6.33 2.87
C PRO A 34 12.95 6.31 2.84
N LYS A 35 13.56 5.21 3.29
CA LYS A 35 15.01 4.97 3.27
C LYS A 35 15.54 4.53 1.91
N ASP A 36 14.66 4.39 0.90
CA ASP A 36 15.02 4.13 -0.50
C ASP A 36 15.72 2.76 -0.73
N ASP A 37 15.56 1.82 0.22
CA ASP A 37 16.06 0.45 0.15
C ASP A 37 15.21 -0.45 -0.76
N VAL A 38 13.95 -0.07 -1.01
CA VAL A 38 13.05 -0.71 -1.97
C VAL A 38 12.65 0.31 -3.05
N LYS A 39 12.91 -0.03 -4.32
CA LYS A 39 12.61 0.82 -5.48
C LYS A 39 11.72 0.16 -6.53
N SER A 40 11.42 -1.12 -6.33
CA SER A 40 10.67 -1.93 -7.28
C SER A 40 10.01 -3.11 -6.56
N LEU A 41 9.04 -3.73 -7.21
CA LEU A 41 8.43 -4.96 -6.70
C LEU A 41 9.48 -6.04 -6.46
N LYS A 42 10.46 -6.18 -7.37
CA LYS A 42 11.57 -7.13 -7.24
C LYS A 42 12.37 -6.94 -5.95
N HIS A 43 12.64 -5.70 -5.54
CA HIS A 43 13.31 -5.43 -4.26
C HIS A 43 12.40 -5.80 -3.08
N ALA A 44 11.11 -5.44 -3.16
CA ALA A 44 10.12 -5.75 -2.13
C ALA A 44 9.92 -7.26 -1.93
N MET A 45 10.23 -8.09 -2.94
CA MET A 45 10.19 -9.56 -2.84
C MET A 45 11.26 -10.16 -1.91
N ASN A 46 12.20 -9.37 -1.39
CA ASN A 46 13.11 -9.86 -0.37
C ASN A 46 12.33 -10.26 0.89
N LYS A 47 12.56 -11.50 1.36
CA LYS A 47 11.87 -12.10 2.51
C LYS A 47 11.92 -11.26 3.78
N LYS A 48 12.97 -10.43 3.96
CA LYS A 48 13.08 -9.54 5.13
C LYS A 48 11.91 -8.55 5.27
N TYR A 49 11.20 -8.27 4.18
CA TYR A 49 10.02 -7.39 4.17
C TYR A 49 8.69 -8.15 4.30
N ASP A 50 8.68 -9.48 4.30
CA ASP A 50 7.45 -10.29 4.29
C ASP A 50 6.52 -9.92 5.44
N ASN A 51 7.06 -9.86 6.66
CA ASN A 51 6.27 -9.55 7.85
C ASN A 51 5.60 -8.17 7.76
N PHE A 52 6.32 -7.16 7.27
CA PHE A 52 5.74 -5.83 7.07
C PHE A 52 4.56 -5.87 6.09
N TYR A 53 4.74 -6.47 4.91
CA TYR A 53 3.67 -6.47 3.91
C TYR A 53 2.47 -7.30 4.34
N PHE A 54 2.67 -8.41 5.07
CA PHE A 54 1.55 -9.17 5.63
C PHE A 54 0.78 -8.37 6.68
N GLN A 55 1.47 -7.70 7.61
CA GLN A 55 0.82 -6.85 8.61
C GLN A 55 0.12 -5.64 7.98
N ALA A 56 0.73 -5.01 6.97
CA ALA A 56 0.12 -3.91 6.22
C ALA A 56 -1.15 -4.39 5.51
N ALA A 57 -1.12 -5.55 4.85
CA ALA A 57 -2.29 -6.10 4.17
C ALA A 57 -3.42 -6.47 5.15
N GLU A 58 -3.09 -6.96 6.35
CA GLU A 58 -4.08 -7.31 7.37
C GLU A 58 -4.73 -6.07 7.99
N LYS A 59 -3.93 -5.07 8.37
CA LYS A 59 -4.40 -3.93 9.17
C LYS A 59 -4.80 -2.71 8.34
N ASN A 60 -4.29 -2.60 7.12
CA ASN A 60 -4.35 -1.39 6.33
C ASN A 60 -4.38 -1.70 4.83
N SER A 61 -5.41 -2.42 4.40
CA SER A 61 -5.75 -2.62 2.99
C SER A 61 -6.83 -1.65 2.54
N VAL A 62 -6.95 -1.46 1.22
CA VAL A 62 -8.03 -0.67 0.64
C VAL A 62 -9.38 -1.30 1.00
N SER A 63 -10.19 -0.55 1.73
CA SER A 63 -11.59 -0.86 2.00
C SER A 63 -12.46 0.39 1.83
N PHE A 64 -13.77 0.19 1.83
CA PHE A 64 -14.78 1.23 1.81
C PHE A 64 -15.83 0.87 2.86
N ASP A 65 -16.25 1.84 3.66
CA ASP A 65 -17.24 1.62 4.73
C ASP A 65 -18.66 1.61 4.15
N MET A 66 -18.89 2.37 3.08
CA MET A 66 -20.17 2.41 2.36
C MET A 66 -19.98 2.94 0.94
N CYS A 67 -20.92 2.62 0.05
CA CYS A 67 -20.94 3.13 -1.32
C CYS A 67 -21.75 4.44 -1.37
N MET A 68 -21.09 5.57 -1.61
CA MET A 68 -21.71 6.89 -1.72
C MET A 68 -21.67 7.39 -3.17
N GLN A 69 -22.54 8.35 -3.51
CA GLN A 69 -22.49 9.02 -4.80
C GLN A 69 -21.31 10.01 -4.85
N GLY A 70 -20.14 9.49 -5.21
CA GLY A 70 -18.91 10.25 -5.37
C GLY A 70 -17.87 9.97 -4.28
N TYR A 71 -16.75 10.68 -4.35
CA TYR A 71 -15.66 10.54 -3.39
C TYR A 71 -16.01 11.28 -2.09
N VAL A 72 -16.47 10.53 -1.09
CA VAL A 72 -16.85 11.05 0.22
C VAL A 72 -15.94 10.43 1.27
N ILE A 73 -14.93 11.17 1.74
CA ILE A 73 -13.82 10.65 2.58
C ILE A 73 -14.31 9.79 3.76
N THR A 74 -15.43 10.14 4.41
CA THR A 74 -15.96 9.39 5.55
C THR A 74 -16.51 8.01 5.21
N ALA A 75 -16.72 7.71 3.93
CA ALA A 75 -17.18 6.41 3.43
C ALA A 75 -16.02 5.57 2.85
N GLU A 76 -14.83 6.14 2.74
CA GLU A 76 -13.71 5.58 1.99
C GLU A 76 -12.79 4.72 2.87
N GLY A 77 -13.08 4.49 4.15
CA GLY A 77 -12.23 3.69 5.03
C GLY A 77 -10.79 4.25 5.17
N PRO A 78 -9.76 3.40 5.35
CA PRO A 78 -8.37 3.82 5.53
C PRO A 78 -7.87 4.65 4.35
N GLN A 79 -7.16 5.75 4.64
CA GLN A 79 -6.70 6.72 3.64
C GLN A 79 -5.18 6.73 3.44
N ASP A 80 -4.42 6.34 4.47
CA ASP A 80 -2.96 6.46 4.46
C ASP A 80 -2.31 5.07 4.43
N PRO A 81 -1.24 4.86 3.64
CA PRO A 81 -0.53 3.59 3.60
C PRO A 81 0.32 3.38 4.86
N SER A 82 0.63 2.11 5.16
CA SER A 82 1.66 1.80 6.14
C SER A 82 3.05 2.06 5.57
N THR A 83 3.95 2.62 6.36
CA THR A 83 5.35 2.89 5.98
C THR A 83 6.31 1.97 6.74
N TYR A 84 7.36 1.49 6.08
CA TYR A 84 8.37 0.57 6.65
C TYR A 84 9.41 1.28 7.54
#